data_AF-A0A1A8HUX7-F1
#
_entry.id   AF-A0A1A8HUX7-F1
#
_cell.length_a   1.000
_cell.length_b   1.000
_cell.length_c   1.000
_cell.angle_alpha   90.00
_cell.angle_beta   90.00
_cell.angle_gamma   90.00
#
_symmetry.space_group_name_H-M   'P 1'
#
loop_
_entity.id
_entity.type
_entity.pdbx_description
1 polymer ?
#
loop_
_entity_poly.entity_id
_entity_poly.type
_entity_poly.pdbx_seq_one_letter_code
_entity_poly.pdbx_strand_id
1 'polypeptide(L)' 'TEPMCYDWGESSSGAVSVLEGEVGWLFCHLFSHPSVYNYTSAQSNGHNLFWYRLLDGHEVEQPITYSSRFTKDRER' A
#
# COMPACT_ATOMS: atom_id res chain seq x y z
N THR A 1 -20.61 13.84 -11.53
CA THR A 1 -19.73 12.72 -11.91
C THR A 1 -19.14 12.18 -10.64
N GLU A 2 -19.29 10.88 -10.38
CA GLU A 2 -18.65 10.26 -9.22
C GLU A 2 -17.13 10.36 -9.36
N PRO A 3 -16.39 10.55 -8.26
CA PRO A 3 -14.94 10.56 -8.32
C PRO A 3 -14.45 9.17 -8.74
N MET A 4 -13.84 9.10 -9.92
CA MET A 4 -13.18 7.89 -10.42
C MET A 4 -11.77 7.85 -9.88
N CYS A 5 -11.37 6.74 -9.28
CA CYS A 5 -9.97 6.49 -8.95
C CYS A 5 -9.19 6.22 -10.24
N TYR A 6 -7.98 6.77 -10.33
CA TYR A 6 -7.03 6.36 -11.36
C TYR A 6 -6.40 5.04 -10.95
N ASP A 7 -6.66 4.00 -11.73
CA ASP A 7 -6.02 2.71 -11.58
C ASP A 7 -4.72 2.69 -12.39
N TRP A 8 -3.60 2.44 -11.69
CA TRP A 8 -2.25 2.38 -12.27
C TRP A 8 -1.84 0.94 -12.63
N GLY A 9 -2.69 -0.05 -12.36
CA GLY A 9 -2.42 -1.46 -12.56
C GLY A 9 -1.44 -2.06 -11.54
N GLU A 10 -1.06 -3.31 -11.79
CA GLU A 10 -0.08 -4.03 -10.97
C GLU A 10 1.34 -3.51 -11.23
N SER A 11 2.13 -3.39 -10.16
CA SER A 11 3.51 -2.94 -10.30
C SER A 11 4.43 -4.01 -10.87
N SER A 12 5.30 -3.60 -11.80
CA SER A 12 6.28 -4.49 -12.45
C SER A 12 7.48 -4.88 -11.58
N SER A 13 7.59 -4.36 -10.35
CA SER A 13 8.70 -4.64 -9.43
C SER A 13 8.76 -6.08 -8.93
N GLY A 14 7.73 -6.89 -9.22
CA GLY A 14 7.63 -8.28 -8.79
C GLY A 14 7.18 -8.45 -7.34
N ALA A 15 6.94 -9.70 -6.96
CA ALA A 15 6.49 -10.06 -5.61
C ALA A 15 7.63 -9.91 -4.57
N VAL A 16 7.28 -9.44 -3.38
CA VAL A 16 8.21 -9.38 -2.25
C VAL A 16 8.27 -10.76 -1.59
N SER A 17 9.47 -11.34 -1.51
CA SER A 17 9.72 -12.63 -0.85
C SER A 17 10.24 -12.41 0.57
N VAL A 18 9.69 -13.16 1.54
CA VAL A 18 10.04 -13.07 2.96
C VAL A 18 10.20 -14.48 3.51
N LEU A 19 11.18 -14.68 4.41
CA LEU A 19 11.36 -15.96 5.08
C LEU A 19 10.25 -16.17 6.12
N GLU A 20 9.86 -17.42 6.32
CA GLU A 20 8.86 -17.77 7.33
C GLU A 20 9.34 -17.34 8.73
N GLY A 21 8.50 -16.58 9.43
CA GLY A 21 8.79 -16.03 10.76
C GLY A 21 9.49 -14.67 10.77
N GLU A 22 10.00 -14.20 9.62
CA GLU A 22 10.65 -12.89 9.49
C GLU A 22 9.66 -11.78 9.10
N VAL A 23 10.04 -10.54 9.39
CA VAL A 23 9.25 -9.35 9.02
C VAL A 23 9.55 -8.96 7.58
N GLY A 24 8.50 -8.79 6.77
CA GLY A 24 8.56 -8.25 5.42
C GLY A 24 8.21 -6.78 5.36
N TRP A 25 8.86 -6.04 4.46
CA TRP A 25 8.58 -4.63 4.21
C TRP A 25 7.89 -4.45 2.87
N LEU A 26 6.77 -3.72 2.88
CA LEU A 26 6.03 -3.35 1.68
C LEU A 26 6.06 -1.82 1.55
N PHE A 27 6.34 -1.35 0.34
CA PHE A 27 6.36 0.06 0.00
C PHE A 27 5.29 0.32 -1.06
N CYS A 28 4.54 1.42 -0.92
CA CYS A 28 3.54 1.78 -1.92
C CYS A 28 4.26 2.41 -3.13
N HIS A 29 4.22 1.74 -4.28
CA HIS A 29 4.96 2.19 -5.48
C HIS A 29 4.45 3.51 -6.08
N LEU A 30 3.28 3.99 -5.67
CA LEU A 30 2.85 5.35 -6.01
C LEU A 30 3.89 6.40 -5.57
N PHE A 31 4.61 6.16 -4.47
CA PHE A 31 5.59 7.10 -3.93
C PHE A 31 7.04 6.82 -4.38
N SER A 32 7.26 5.82 -5.23
CA SER A 32 8.61 5.54 -5.78
C SER A 32 9.12 6.65 -6.69
N HIS A 33 8.23 7.46 -7.25
CA HIS A 33 8.54 8.65 -8.04
C HIS A 33 8.03 9.90 -7.32
N PRO A 34 8.79 10.45 -6.35
CA PRO A 34 8.33 11.53 -5.48
C PRO A 34 8.03 12.84 -6.22
N SER A 35 8.49 12.98 -7.45
CA SER A 35 8.12 14.08 -8.36
C SER A 35 6.66 14.01 -8.84
N VAL A 36 6.06 12.81 -8.82
CA VAL A 36 4.65 12.58 -9.22
C VAL A 36 3.77 12.55 -7.97
N TYR A 37 4.11 11.71 -6.99
CA TYR A 37 3.40 11.63 -5.72
C TYR A 37 4.38 11.61 -4.55
N ASN A 38 4.23 12.58 -3.66
CA ASN A 38 5.01 12.66 -2.42
C ASN A 38 4.11 12.31 -1.23
N TYR A 39 4.51 11.29 -0.46
CA TYR A 39 3.72 10.79 0.67
C TYR A 39 3.51 11.85 1.76
N THR A 40 4.58 12.55 2.16
CA THR A 40 4.53 13.59 3.20
C THR A 40 3.60 14.75 2.82
N SER A 41 3.67 15.21 1.56
CA SER A 41 2.80 16.25 1.02
C SER A 41 1.35 15.79 0.97
N ALA A 42 1.10 14.58 0.46
CA ALA A 42 -0.24 14.01 0.41
C ALA A 42 -0.86 13.91 1.81
N GLN A 43 -0.09 13.42 2.79
CA GLN A 43 -0.55 13.31 4.18
C GLN A 43 -0.83 14.69 4.80
N SER A 44 0.02 15.68 4.55
CA SER A 44 -0.17 17.05 5.06
C SER A 44 -1.40 17.73 4.48
N ASN A 45 -1.79 17.37 3.25
CA ASN A 45 -3.01 17.84 2.60
C ASN A 45 -4.28 17.04 3.02
N GLY A 46 -4.16 16.15 4.01
CA GLY A 46 -5.28 15.36 4.53
C GLY A 46 -5.63 14.11 3.73
N HIS A 47 -4.81 13.71 2.75
CA HIS A 47 -4.98 12.43 2.08
C HIS A 47 -4.51 11.27 2.95
N ASN A 48 -5.17 10.12 2.81
CA ASN A 48 -4.86 8.89 3.53
C ASN A 48 -4.43 7.79 2.58
N LEU A 49 -3.46 6.99 3.00
CA LEU A 49 -3.05 5.76 2.31
C LEU A 49 -3.76 4.57 2.95
N PHE A 50 -4.51 3.82 2.13
CA PHE A 50 -5.19 2.58 2.54
C PHE A 50 -4.57 1.39 1.81
N TRP A 51 -4.49 0.26 2.51
CA TRP A 51 -4.01 -1.00 1.94
C TRP A 51 -5.12 -2.03 1.96
N TYR A 52 -5.26 -2.74 0.86
CA TYR A 52 -6.17 -3.86 0.69
C TYR A 52 -5.38 -5.09 0.25
N ARG A 53 -5.95 -6.28 0.46
CA ARG A 53 -5.39 -7.54 0.01
C ARG A 53 -6.48 -8.44 -0.55
N LEU A 54 -6.13 -9.23 -1.57
CA LEU A 54 -6.93 -10.36 -2.00
C LEU A 54 -6.40 -11.62 -1.32
N LEU A 55 -7.29 -12.37 -0.66
CA LEU A 55 -6.94 -13.64 -0.01
C LEU A 55 -7.13 -14.79 -1.00
N ASP A 56 -6.33 -15.86 -0.85
CA ASP A 56 -6.45 -17.04 -1.71
C ASP A 56 -7.88 -17.61 -1.67
N GLY A 57 -8.48 -17.77 -2.85
CA GLY A 57 -9.85 -18.25 -3.01
C GLY A 57 -10.95 -17.21 -2.77
N HIS A 58 -10.59 -15.94 -2.50
CA HIS A 58 -11.55 -14.84 -2.42
C HIS A 58 -11.62 -14.07 -3.75
N GLU A 59 -12.81 -13.57 -4.09
CA GLU A 59 -13.05 -12.77 -5.30
C GLU A 59 -13.01 -11.25 -5.04
N VAL A 60 -13.03 -10.84 -3.78
CA VAL A 60 -13.14 -9.43 -3.37
C VAL A 60 -12.02 -9.07 -2.41
N GLU A 61 -11.37 -7.94 -2.66
CA GLU A 61 -10.33 -7.40 -1.80
C GLU A 61 -10.86 -7.03 -0.40
N GLN A 62 -10.01 -7.17 0.60
CA GLN A 62 -10.31 -6.87 1.99
C GLN A 62 -9.31 -5.86 2.56
N PRO A 63 -9.77 -4.92 3.41
CA PRO A 63 -8.88 -3.94 4.01
C PRO A 63 -7.88 -4.60 4.96
N ILE A 64 -6.63 -4.15 4.93
CA ILE A 64 -5.63 -4.53 5.92
C ILE A 64 -5.87 -3.71 7.18
N THR A 65 -6.24 -4.39 8.26
CA THR A 65 -6.39 -3.77 9.59
C THR A 65 -5.07 -3.83 10.33
N TYR A 66 -4.60 -2.68 10.82
CA TYR A 66 -3.38 -2.60 11.61
C TYR A 66 -3.50 -3.41 12.91
N SER A 67 -2.50 -4.24 13.18
CA SER A 67 -2.45 -5.18 14.30
C SER A 67 -1.00 -5.58 14.60
N SER A 68 -0.77 -6.55 15.50
CA SER A 68 0.57 -7.09 15.74
C SER A 68 1.21 -7.73 14.50
N ARG A 69 0.41 -8.15 13.51
CA ARG A 69 0.90 -8.73 12.25
C ARG A 69 1.11 -7.70 11.13
N PHE A 70 0.39 -6.58 11.20
CA PHE A 70 0.44 -5.52 10.19
C PHE A 70 0.64 -4.19 10.89
N THR A 71 1.88 -3.70 10.87
CA THR A 71 2.24 -2.42 11.46
C THR A 71 2.52 -1.41 10.36
N LYS A 72 2.07 -0.17 10.59
CA LYS A 72 2.49 0.97 9.77
C LYS A 72 3.78 1.50 10.37
N ASP A 73 4.86 1.47 9.59
CA ASP A 73 6.09 2.12 10.02
C ASP A 73 5.87 3.64 10.09
N ARG A 74 6.35 4.27 11.17
CA ARG A 74 6.36 5.73 11.25
C ARG A 74 7.60 6.21 10.53
N GLU A 75 7.42 6.99 9.47
CA GLU A 75 8.52 7.81 8.95
C GLU A 75 9.11 8.61 10.11
N ARG A 76 10.42 8.47 10.31
CA ARG A 76 11.17 8.97 11.46
C ARG A 76 11.57 10.43 11.30
#